data_AF-A0A355S2Z2-F1
#
_entry.id   AF-A0A355S2Z2-F1
#
_cell.length_a   1.000
_cell.length_b   1.000
_cell.length_c   1.000
_cell.angle_alpha   90.00
_cell.angle_beta   90.00
_cell.angle_gamma   90.00
#
_symmetry.space_group_name_H-M   'P 1'
#
loop_
_entity.id
_entity.type
_entity.pdbx_description
1 polymer ?
#
loop_
_entity_poly.entity_id
_entity_poly.type
_entity_poly.pdbx_seq_one_letter_code
_entity_poly.pdbx_strand_id
1 'polypeptide(L)'
;MNRPGLKSPHAPHFTAALKPPALPDPGTYPGVRSPSRKRLLRTHPAVPMNLLLDSNTVVWFLEGAPELSETAAGLIEKEDSRSLVSSVTSWELAVKTGLGRLRIPYGLGEEFNSTIESIGLELLPLSPAALARTTRLPRHHRDPFDRLLAAEALEQSASLISPNEIFDSYGVKRVW
;
A
#
# COMPACT_ATOMS: atom_id res chain seq x y z
N MET A 1 33.38 43.66 -31.50
CA MET A 1 33.89 42.75 -30.46
C MET A 1 33.49 43.31 -29.10
N ASN A 2 32.36 42.86 -28.54
CA ASN A 2 31.98 42.97 -27.12
C ASN A 2 30.59 42.31 -26.95
N ARG A 3 30.50 41.25 -26.13
CA ARG A 3 29.26 40.54 -25.80
C ARG A 3 28.59 41.19 -24.58
N PRO A 4 27.26 41.35 -24.52
CA PRO A 4 26.57 41.72 -23.29
C PRO A 4 26.44 40.50 -22.36
N GLY A 5 26.69 40.73 -21.07
CA GLY A 5 26.63 39.71 -20.03
C GLY A 5 25.21 39.18 -19.80
N LEU A 6 25.06 37.87 -19.85
CA LEU A 6 23.88 37.14 -19.38
C LEU A 6 23.82 37.27 -17.85
N LYS A 7 22.80 37.95 -17.33
CA LYS A 7 22.41 37.84 -15.91
C LYS A 7 21.67 36.51 -15.74
N SER A 8 22.23 35.59 -14.95
CA SER A 8 21.55 34.37 -14.50
C SER A 8 20.30 34.71 -13.69
N PRO A 9 19.17 33.98 -13.85
CA PRO A 9 18.05 34.11 -12.93
C PRO A 9 18.41 33.44 -11.60
N HIS A 10 18.16 34.16 -10.52
CA HIS A 10 18.26 33.66 -9.15
C HIS A 10 17.40 32.41 -8.96
N ALA A 11 18.02 31.31 -8.53
CA ALA A 11 17.30 30.15 -8.00
C ALA A 11 16.60 30.54 -6.69
N PRO A 12 15.38 30.06 -6.41
CA PRO A 12 14.76 30.29 -5.11
C PRO A 12 15.56 29.58 -4.02
N HIS A 13 15.92 30.33 -2.99
CA HIS A 13 16.50 29.81 -1.77
C HIS A 13 15.50 28.87 -1.08
N PHE A 14 15.81 27.57 -1.06
CA PHE A 14 15.13 26.62 -0.17
C PHE A 14 15.55 26.93 1.26
N THR A 15 14.68 27.62 1.99
CA THR A 15 14.83 27.84 3.43
C THR A 15 14.84 26.50 4.16
N ALA A 16 15.74 26.39 5.14
CA ALA A 16 16.03 25.22 5.95
C ALA A 16 14.78 24.40 6.33
N ALA A 17 14.87 23.08 6.09
CA ALA A 17 13.88 22.12 6.57
C ALA A 17 13.72 22.27 8.08
N LEU A 18 12.52 22.68 8.50
CA LEU A 18 12.06 22.50 9.87
C LEU A 18 12.26 21.02 10.22
N LYS A 19 13.03 20.74 11.27
CA LYS A 19 13.13 19.40 11.85
C LYS A 19 11.70 18.89 12.07
N PRO A 20 11.30 17.75 11.49
CA PRO A 20 9.96 17.23 11.71
C PRO A 20 9.74 17.05 13.22
N PRO A 21 8.51 17.28 13.72
CA PRO A 21 8.19 16.99 15.11
C PRO A 21 8.58 15.55 15.44
N ALA A 22 9.02 15.31 16.68
CA ALA A 22 9.32 13.96 17.14
C ALA A 22 8.10 13.05 16.93
N LEU A 23 8.34 11.86 16.39
CA LEU A 23 7.32 10.86 16.10
C LEU A 23 6.51 10.54 17.36
N PRO A 24 5.17 10.49 17.28
CA PRO A 24 4.38 9.79 18.29
C PRO A 24 4.74 8.30 18.29
N ASP A 25 4.66 7.66 19.46
CA ASP A 25 4.97 6.25 19.64
C ASP A 25 4.11 5.40 18.66
N PRO A 26 4.64 4.41 17.92
CA PRO A 26 3.89 3.58 16.96
C PRO A 26 2.64 2.88 17.54
N GLY A 27 2.45 2.89 18.86
CA GLY A 27 1.21 2.46 19.54
C GLY A 27 0.13 3.54 19.72
N THR A 28 0.28 4.75 19.17
CA THR A 28 -0.61 5.91 19.48
C THR A 28 -1.66 6.20 18.41
N TYR A 29 -1.89 5.31 17.44
CA TYR A 29 -3.01 5.47 16.51
C TYR A 29 -4.27 4.83 17.12
N PRO A 30 -5.20 5.62 17.71
CA PRO A 30 -6.46 5.08 18.21
C PRO A 30 -7.26 4.51 17.04
N GLY A 31 -7.50 3.19 17.06
CA GLY A 31 -8.34 2.50 16.06
C GLY A 31 -7.64 1.47 15.18
N VAL A 32 -6.33 1.30 15.28
CA VAL A 32 -5.59 0.31 14.47
C VAL A 32 -6.03 -1.11 14.81
N ARG A 33 -6.43 -1.87 13.78
CA ARG A 33 -6.68 -3.31 13.89
C ARG A 33 -5.35 -4.07 13.86
N SER A 34 -5.16 -4.98 14.80
CA SER A 34 -3.96 -5.82 14.89
C SER A 34 -4.34 -7.31 14.86
N PRO A 35 -3.70 -8.12 14.00
CA PRO A 35 -3.80 -9.58 14.03
C PRO A 35 -3.31 -10.10 15.39
N SER A 36 -4.18 -10.79 16.12
CA SER A 36 -3.82 -11.42 17.38
C SER A 36 -3.08 -12.72 17.11
N ARG A 37 -1.79 -12.81 17.48
CA ARG A 37 -1.02 -14.07 17.46
C ARG A 37 -1.19 -14.84 18.78
N LYS A 38 -2.15 -15.77 18.83
CA LYS A 38 -2.23 -16.84 19.83
C LYS A 38 -2.11 -18.19 19.12
N ARG A 39 -0.87 -18.67 19.02
CA ARG A 39 -0.50 -19.98 18.46
C ARG A 39 -1.27 -21.13 19.16
N LEU A 40 -2.41 -21.52 18.60
CA LEU A 40 -3.09 -22.76 18.90
C LEU A 40 -2.64 -23.82 17.88
N LEU A 41 -2.00 -24.87 18.38
CA LEU A 41 -1.48 -25.99 17.59
C LEU A 41 -2.64 -26.72 16.90
N ARG A 42 -2.88 -26.45 15.60
CA ARG A 42 -3.75 -27.26 14.73
C ARG A 42 -2.91 -28.13 13.79
N THR A 43 -3.33 -29.37 13.63
CA THR A 43 -2.61 -30.49 12.98
C THR A 43 -2.98 -30.69 11.49
N HIS A 44 -3.17 -29.61 10.73
CA HIS A 44 -3.26 -29.69 9.26
C HIS A 44 -2.40 -28.57 8.64
N PRO A 45 -1.52 -28.86 7.67
CA PRO A 45 -0.81 -27.82 6.94
C PRO A 45 -1.82 -27.16 5.98
N ALA A 46 -2.54 -26.16 6.46
CA ALA A 46 -3.18 -25.21 5.56
C ALA A 46 -2.05 -24.41 4.89
N VAL A 47 -1.97 -24.46 3.55
CA VAL A 47 -1.08 -23.57 2.82
C VAL A 47 -1.57 -22.15 3.09
N PRO A 48 -0.73 -21.26 3.63
CA PRO A 48 -1.18 -19.92 4.00
C PRO A 48 -1.66 -19.17 2.76
N MET A 49 -2.82 -18.51 2.87
CA MET A 49 -3.38 -17.74 1.76
C MET A 49 -2.68 -16.39 1.64
N ASN A 50 -2.12 -16.07 0.48
CA ASN A 50 -1.60 -14.73 0.20
C ASN A 50 -2.78 -13.78 -0.06
N LEU A 51 -2.83 -12.66 0.65
CA LEU A 51 -3.80 -11.58 0.47
C LEU A 51 -3.05 -10.33 0.06
N LEU A 52 -3.29 -9.78 -1.12
CA LEU A 52 -2.72 -8.48 -1.51
C LEU A 52 -3.76 -7.40 -1.21
N LEU A 53 -3.42 -6.43 -0.37
CA LEU A 53 -4.33 -5.35 -0.01
C LEU A 53 -4.22 -4.22 -1.03
N ASP A 54 -5.35 -3.77 -1.54
CA ASP A 54 -5.48 -2.51 -2.28
C ASP A 54 -5.20 -1.31 -1.37
N SER A 55 -4.81 -0.18 -1.94
CA SER A 55 -4.43 1.04 -1.23
C SER A 55 -5.52 1.57 -0.31
N ASN A 56 -6.78 1.57 -0.74
CA ASN A 56 -7.90 1.98 0.14
C ASN A 56 -8.08 0.99 1.29
N THR A 57 -7.98 -0.32 1.02
CA THR A 57 -8.05 -1.36 2.05
C THR A 57 -6.98 -1.17 3.12
N VAL A 58 -5.75 -0.83 2.73
CA VAL A 58 -4.66 -0.57 3.69
C VAL A 58 -5.00 0.63 4.58
N VAL A 59 -5.44 1.75 3.98
CA VAL A 59 -5.81 2.96 4.75
C VAL A 59 -6.95 2.65 5.72
N TRP A 60 -8.03 2.01 5.25
CA TRP A 60 -9.17 1.69 6.09
C TRP A 60 -8.84 0.69 7.20
N PHE A 61 -7.95 -0.28 6.94
CA PHE A 61 -7.50 -1.21 7.97
C PHE A 61 -6.68 -0.49 9.06
N LEU A 62 -5.77 0.40 8.67
CA LEU A 62 -4.97 1.20 9.60
C LEU A 62 -5.84 2.17 10.42
N GLU A 63 -6.88 2.73 9.83
CA GLU A 63 -7.76 3.70 10.50
C GLU A 63 -8.94 3.05 11.24
N GLY A 64 -9.09 1.73 11.16
CA GLY A 64 -10.25 1.03 11.71
C GLY A 64 -11.57 1.50 11.09
N ALA A 65 -11.54 1.91 9.82
CA ALA A 65 -12.62 2.61 9.16
C ALA A 65 -13.83 1.67 8.87
N PRO A 66 -15.07 2.16 9.00
CA PRO A 66 -16.28 1.37 8.75
C PRO A 66 -16.46 0.94 7.28
N GLU A 67 -15.75 1.57 6.36
CA GLU A 67 -15.72 1.19 4.94
C GLU A 67 -15.04 -0.17 4.72
N LEU A 68 -14.15 -0.60 5.63
CA LEU A 68 -13.58 -1.94 5.56
C LEU A 68 -14.66 -2.98 5.87
N SER A 69 -14.95 -3.82 4.89
CA SER A 69 -15.93 -4.90 5.06
C SER A 69 -15.51 -5.89 6.15
N GLU A 70 -16.50 -6.53 6.77
CA GLU A 70 -16.26 -7.57 7.77
C GLU A 70 -15.52 -8.79 7.19
N THR A 71 -15.80 -9.12 5.92
CA THR A 71 -15.11 -10.21 5.21
C THR A 71 -13.63 -9.88 5.02
N ALA A 72 -13.29 -8.67 4.55
CA ALA A 72 -11.91 -8.25 4.37
C ALA A 72 -11.17 -8.18 5.72
N ALA A 73 -11.76 -7.51 6.72
CA ALA A 73 -11.19 -7.43 8.06
C ALA A 73 -10.91 -8.82 8.65
N GLY A 74 -11.91 -9.71 8.59
CA GLY A 74 -11.81 -11.07 9.10
C GLY A 74 -10.82 -11.97 8.34
N LEU A 75 -10.47 -11.64 7.09
CA LEU A 75 -9.40 -12.34 6.36
C LEU A 75 -8.02 -11.79 6.73
N ILE A 76 -7.88 -10.47 6.82
CA ILE A 76 -6.61 -9.82 7.16
C ILE A 76 -6.17 -10.18 8.59
N GLU A 77 -7.12 -10.29 9.52
CA GLU A 77 -6.87 -10.60 10.93
C GLU A 77 -6.60 -12.11 11.21
N LYS A 78 -6.79 -13.00 10.22
CA LYS A 78 -6.55 -14.44 10.39
C LYS A 78 -5.07 -14.80 10.37
N GLU A 79 -4.67 -15.68 11.30
CA GLU A 79 -3.28 -16.14 11.43
C GLU A 79 -2.78 -17.01 10.26
N ASP A 80 -3.69 -17.63 9.49
CA ASP A 80 -3.34 -18.49 8.36
C ASP A 80 -3.25 -17.73 7.02
N SER A 81 -3.34 -16.40 7.07
CA SER A 81 -3.24 -15.52 5.90
C SER A 81 -1.96 -14.68 5.97
N ARG A 82 -1.31 -14.50 4.82
CA ARG A 82 -0.20 -13.56 4.64
C ARG A 82 -0.73 -12.31 3.97
N SER A 83 -0.91 -11.26 4.75
CA SER A 83 -1.44 -9.98 4.29
C SER A 83 -0.29 -9.10 3.77
N LEU A 84 -0.23 -8.96 2.45
CA LEU A 84 0.81 -8.26 1.70
C LEU A 84 0.35 -6.83 1.38
N VAL A 85 1.26 -5.88 1.52
CA VAL A 85 1.10 -4.48 1.10
C VAL A 85 2.14 -4.17 0.04
N SER A 86 1.72 -3.86 -1.18
CA SER A 86 2.67 -3.54 -2.24
C SER A 86 3.37 -2.22 -2.00
N SER A 87 4.66 -2.14 -2.34
CA SER A 87 5.38 -0.87 -2.49
C SER A 87 4.71 0.11 -3.49
N VAL A 88 3.92 -0.41 -4.43
CA VAL A 88 3.07 0.39 -5.34
C VAL A 88 2.00 1.15 -4.57
N THR A 89 1.41 0.56 -3.53
CA THR A 89 0.46 1.24 -2.64
C THR A 89 1.13 2.43 -1.95
N SER A 90 2.34 2.24 -1.40
CA SER A 90 3.10 3.36 -0.80
C SER A 90 3.37 4.48 -1.81
N TRP A 91 3.70 4.12 -3.05
CA TRP A 91 3.88 5.10 -4.14
C TRP A 91 2.59 5.84 -4.49
N GLU A 92 1.46 5.13 -4.61
CA GLU A 92 0.16 5.71 -4.88
C GLU A 92 -0.28 6.68 -3.77
N LEU A 93 -0.14 6.28 -2.50
CA LEU A 93 -0.44 7.13 -1.35
C LEU A 93 0.43 8.39 -1.34
N ALA A 94 1.71 8.28 -1.70
CA ALA A 94 2.62 9.43 -1.81
C ALA A 94 2.17 10.40 -2.90
N VAL A 95 1.79 9.89 -4.07
CA VAL A 95 1.28 10.72 -5.16
C VAL A 95 -0.03 11.40 -4.78
N LYS A 96 -0.99 10.67 -4.21
CA LYS A 96 -2.29 11.23 -3.78
C LYS A 96 -2.11 12.30 -2.70
N THR A 97 -1.22 12.07 -1.73
CA THR A 97 -0.89 13.04 -0.67
C THR A 97 -0.21 14.28 -1.24
N GLY A 98 0.79 14.11 -2.12
CA GLY A 98 1.48 15.23 -2.77
C GLY A 98 0.57 16.09 -3.66
N LEU A 99 -0.47 15.49 -4.25
CA LEU A 99 -1.51 16.19 -5.01
C LEU A 99 -2.63 16.79 -4.13
N GLY A 100 -2.57 16.63 -2.80
CA GLY A 100 -3.60 17.08 -1.87
C GLY A 100 -4.94 16.35 -1.99
N ARG A 101 -4.97 15.18 -2.65
CA ARG A 101 -6.17 14.36 -2.87
C ARG A 101 -6.45 13.40 -1.73
N LEU A 102 -5.47 13.18 -0.87
CA LEU A 102 -5.55 12.35 0.32
C LEU A 102 -4.79 13.03 1.45
N ARG A 103 -5.31 12.94 2.67
CA ARG A 103 -4.60 13.32 3.89
C ARG A 103 -4.55 12.11 4.79
N ILE A 104 -3.35 11.66 5.10
CA ILE A 104 -3.10 10.56 6.03
C ILE A 104 -2.42 11.13 7.29
N PRO A 105 -2.75 10.61 8.48
CA PRO A 105 -2.22 11.12 9.75
C PRO A 105 -0.81 10.58 10.08
N TYR A 106 -0.22 9.77 9.20
CA TYR A 106 1.10 9.14 9.36
C TYR A 106 2.05 9.52 8.22
N GLY A 107 3.35 9.51 8.51
CA GLY A 107 4.38 9.68 7.49
C GLY A 107 4.49 8.47 6.57
N LEU A 108 4.71 8.72 5.28
CA LEU A 108 5.06 7.67 4.31
C LEU A 108 6.55 7.37 4.35
N GLY A 109 6.94 6.20 3.85
CA GLY A 109 8.33 5.72 3.86
C GLY A 109 8.59 4.77 5.03
N GLU A 110 9.67 4.99 5.77
CA GLU A 110 10.09 4.08 6.85
C GLU A 110 9.07 3.97 7.99
N GLU A 111 8.40 5.09 8.34
CA GLU A 111 7.35 5.11 9.35
C GLU A 111 6.19 4.20 8.93
N PHE A 112 5.61 4.43 7.75
CA PHE A 112 4.55 3.59 7.19
C PHE A 112 4.94 2.11 7.15
N ASN A 113 6.15 1.79 6.65
CA ASN A 113 6.63 0.40 6.56
C ASN A 113 6.71 -0.24 7.95
N SER A 114 7.26 0.47 8.93
CA SER A 114 7.36 -0.01 10.31
C SER A 114 5.98 -0.21 10.94
N THR A 115 5.03 0.70 10.68
CA THR A 115 3.65 0.58 11.15
C THR A 115 2.97 -0.67 10.61
N ILE A 116 2.99 -0.89 9.29
CA ILE A 116 2.33 -2.05 8.69
C ILE A 116 2.98 -3.37 9.18
N GLU A 117 4.30 -3.40 9.33
CA GLU A 117 5.03 -4.58 9.83
C GLU A 117 4.73 -4.86 11.31
N SER A 118 4.61 -3.81 12.14
CA SER A 118 4.28 -3.93 13.56
C SER A 118 2.91 -4.56 13.83
N ILE A 119 1.99 -4.42 12.88
CA ILE A 119 0.65 -5.02 12.91
C ILE A 119 0.57 -6.27 12.02
N GLY A 120 1.70 -6.88 11.66
CA GLY A 120 1.75 -8.18 11.00
C GLY A 120 1.37 -8.19 9.52
N LEU A 121 1.30 -7.03 8.86
CA LEU A 121 1.30 -6.94 7.40
C LEU A 121 2.74 -7.07 6.89
N GLU A 122 2.89 -7.58 5.67
CA GLU A 122 4.19 -7.77 5.02
C GLU A 122 4.34 -6.79 3.85
N LEU A 123 5.41 -6.00 3.83
CA LEU A 123 5.73 -5.19 2.67
C LEU A 123 6.16 -6.10 1.50
N LEU A 124 5.54 -5.92 0.34
CA LEU A 124 5.87 -6.59 -0.92
C LEU A 124 6.61 -5.62 -1.84
N PRO A 125 7.93 -5.79 -2.07
CA PRO A 125 8.66 -5.00 -3.05
C PRO A 125 8.18 -5.29 -4.46
N LEU A 126 8.04 -4.23 -5.27
CA LEU A 126 7.66 -4.34 -6.67
C LEU A 126 8.69 -5.18 -7.43
N SER A 127 8.24 -6.31 -7.98
CA SER A 127 9.13 -7.22 -8.70
C SER A 127 9.24 -6.87 -10.20
N PRO A 128 10.39 -7.14 -10.84
CA PRO A 128 10.51 -7.06 -12.30
C PRO A 128 9.51 -7.95 -13.05
N ALA A 129 9.11 -9.08 -12.46
CA ALA A 129 8.12 -9.98 -13.04
C ALA A 129 6.74 -9.33 -13.13
N ALA A 130 6.30 -8.67 -12.05
CA ALA A 130 5.05 -7.92 -12.04
C ALA A 130 5.06 -6.76 -13.05
N LEU A 131 6.17 -6.00 -13.11
CA LEU A 131 6.37 -4.98 -14.15
C LEU A 131 6.22 -5.56 -15.56
N ALA A 132 6.91 -6.67 -15.85
CA ALA A 132 6.79 -7.33 -17.15
C ALA A 132 5.37 -7.82 -17.43
N ARG A 133 4.64 -8.34 -16.44
CA ARG A 133 3.24 -8.78 -16.58
C ARG A 133 2.31 -7.65 -16.97
N THR A 134 2.52 -6.42 -16.48
CA THR A 134 1.66 -5.29 -16.87
C THR A 134 1.57 -5.07 -18.37
N THR A 135 2.64 -5.39 -19.12
CA THR A 135 2.67 -5.26 -20.59
C THR A 135 1.72 -6.23 -21.29
N ARG A 136 1.41 -7.36 -20.65
CA ARG A 136 0.55 -8.43 -21.17
C ARG A 136 -0.90 -8.33 -20.69
N LEU A 137 -1.16 -7.55 -19.64
CA LEU A 137 -2.52 -7.38 -19.13
C LEU A 137 -3.36 -6.60 -20.15
N PRO A 138 -4.65 -6.93 -20.32
CA PRO A 138 -5.59 -6.12 -21.09
C PRO A 138 -5.71 -4.70 -20.51
N ARG A 139 -6.16 -3.74 -21.33
CA ARG A 139 -6.31 -2.33 -20.91
C ARG A 139 -7.75 -2.06 -20.46
N HIS A 140 -8.13 -2.52 -19.28
CA HIS A 140 -9.48 -2.33 -18.74
C HIS A 140 -9.71 -0.95 -18.12
N HIS A 141 -8.66 -0.30 -17.60
CA HIS A 141 -8.70 1.08 -17.11
C HIS A 141 -7.40 1.85 -17.40
N ARG A 142 -7.37 3.13 -17.00
CA ARG A 142 -6.23 4.04 -17.21
C ARG A 142 -5.31 4.18 -15.99
N ASP A 143 -5.76 3.76 -14.82
CA ASP A 143 -4.95 3.82 -13.60
C ASP A 143 -3.72 2.89 -13.70
N PRO A 144 -2.48 3.39 -13.64
CA PRO A 144 -1.29 2.56 -13.69
C PRO A 144 -1.06 1.76 -12.38
N PHE A 145 -1.52 2.26 -11.23
CA PHE A 145 -1.31 1.63 -9.92
C PHE A 145 -2.18 0.39 -9.77
N ASP A 146 -3.47 0.50 -10.06
CA ASP A 146 -4.39 -0.65 -10.08
C ASP A 146 -3.88 -1.75 -11.03
N ARG A 147 -3.33 -1.37 -12.19
CA ARG A 147 -2.82 -2.36 -13.16
C ARG A 147 -1.56 -3.06 -12.67
N LEU A 148 -0.71 -2.36 -11.92
CA LEU A 148 0.43 -2.95 -11.24
C LEU A 148 -0.01 -3.87 -10.10
N LEU A 149 -0.96 -3.44 -9.26
CA LEU A 149 -1.53 -4.26 -8.18
C LEU A 149 -2.15 -5.55 -8.72
N ALA A 150 -2.92 -5.47 -9.81
CA ALA A 150 -3.46 -6.65 -10.49
C ALA A 150 -2.34 -7.58 -10.97
N ALA A 151 -1.26 -7.03 -11.53
CA ALA A 151 -0.12 -7.82 -11.96
C ALA A 151 0.59 -8.50 -10.78
N GLU A 152 0.79 -7.81 -9.67
CA GLU A 152 1.40 -8.37 -8.46
C GLU A 152 0.53 -9.47 -7.83
N ALA A 153 -0.79 -9.26 -7.76
CA ALA A 153 -1.71 -10.29 -7.27
C ALA A 153 -1.59 -11.58 -8.09
N LEU A 154 -1.52 -11.46 -9.42
CA LEU A 154 -1.34 -12.62 -10.31
C LEU A 154 0.02 -13.29 -10.16
N GLU A 155 1.12 -12.53 -10.01
CA GLU A 155 2.45 -13.10 -9.80
C GLU A 155 2.56 -13.82 -8.44
N GLN A 156 1.91 -13.29 -7.40
CA GLN A 156 1.95 -13.87 -6.05
C GLN A 156 0.88 -14.94 -5.82
N SER A 157 0.05 -15.24 -6.83
CA SER A 157 -1.15 -16.08 -6.68
C SER A 157 -1.99 -15.65 -5.48
N ALA A 158 -2.08 -14.33 -5.25
CA ALA A 158 -2.73 -13.73 -4.10
C ALA A 158 -4.20 -13.42 -4.41
N SER A 159 -5.05 -13.54 -3.39
CA SER A 159 -6.39 -12.94 -3.45
C SER A 159 -6.24 -11.43 -3.23
N LEU A 160 -6.86 -10.62 -4.09
CA LEU A 160 -6.81 -9.17 -3.97
C LEU A 160 -7.95 -8.68 -3.07
N ILE A 161 -7.63 -8.00 -1.97
CA ILE A 161 -8.62 -7.44 -1.05
C ILE A 161 -8.94 -6.01 -1.47
N SER A 162 -10.08 -5.81 -2.13
CA SER A 162 -10.46 -4.50 -2.70
C SER A 162 -11.97 -4.35 -2.90
N PRO A 163 -12.53 -3.15 -2.63
CA PRO A 163 -13.91 -2.82 -3.01
C PRO A 163 -14.09 -2.67 -4.52
N ASN A 164 -13.01 -2.50 -5.27
CA ASN A 164 -13.05 -2.07 -6.66
C ASN A 164 -13.28 -3.27 -7.60
N GLU A 165 -14.46 -3.34 -8.21
CA GLU A 165 -14.85 -4.42 -9.11
C GLU A 165 -14.03 -4.45 -10.42
N ILE A 166 -13.29 -3.39 -10.75
CA ILE A 166 -12.45 -3.37 -11.96
C ILE A 166 -11.42 -4.50 -11.98
N PHE A 167 -10.98 -4.93 -10.80
CA PHE A 167 -10.01 -6.01 -10.65
C PHE A 167 -10.55 -7.36 -11.18
N ASP A 168 -11.86 -7.58 -11.14
CA ASP A 168 -12.49 -8.80 -11.67
C ASP A 168 -12.21 -8.98 -13.17
N SER A 169 -11.94 -7.89 -13.89
CA SER A 169 -11.58 -7.92 -15.32
C SER A 169 -10.15 -8.44 -15.58
N TYR A 170 -9.29 -8.51 -14.57
CA TYR A 170 -7.89 -8.96 -14.73
C TYR A 170 -7.67 -10.44 -14.38
N GLY A 171 -8.72 -11.18 -14.03
CA GLY A 171 -8.62 -12.60 -13.65
C GLY A 171 -7.95 -12.84 -12.29
N VAL A 172 -7.85 -11.79 -11.45
CA VAL A 172 -7.48 -11.97 -10.04
C VAL A 172 -8.68 -12.49 -9.24
N LYS A 173 -8.41 -13.20 -8.16
CA LYS A 173 -9.44 -13.53 -7.17
C LYS A 173 -9.65 -12.32 -6.26
N ARG A 174 -10.62 -11.46 -6.58
CA ARG A 174 -11.01 -10.35 -5.70
C ARG A 174 -11.84 -10.84 -4.53
N VAL A 175 -11.62 -10.25 -3.36
CA VAL A 175 -12.44 -10.46 -2.17
C VAL A 175 -12.76 -9.09 -1.56
N TRP A 176 -14.03 -8.91 -1.20
CA TRP A 176 -14.52 -7.78 -0.43
C TRP A 176 -15.56 -8.29 0.54
#